data_AF-A0A936CW71-F1
#
_entry.id   AF-A0A936CW71-F1
#
_cell.length_a   1.000
_cell.length_b   1.000
_cell.length_c   1.000
_cell.angle_alpha   90.00
_cell.angle_beta   90.00
_cell.angle_gamma   90.00
#
_symmetry.space_group_name_H-M   'P 1'
#
loop_
_entity.id
_entity.type
_entity.pdbx_description
1 polymer ?
#
loop_
_entity_poly.entity_id
_entity_poly.type
_entity_poly.pdbx_seq_one_letter_code
_entity_poly.pdbx_strand_id
1 'polypeptide(L)'
;MFALSKSSPIAAPLLRLAAIMLIAGLVVFGGGLLIRSGVFDSPPGAYEVREGDILLTDGAYGDALERFEAAITLAPDHYGAWMGKAIALTQSGRPDEALAAFSFVIDAIGRRLAGANIPGDVSRGGAGPGASAARATASGGADAVEDAPARAILAAAYADRGILFDRLGRWDEALADYRRALALDASVVSPPGIVARILYGNAHPSSVARRAEYLAHQLALPADDRVMRIPDIDARQRMHKP
;
A
#
# COMPACT_ATOMS: atom_id res chain seq x y z
N MET A 1 64.15 -17.96 33.43
CA MET A 1 63.30 -18.88 34.22
C MET A 1 62.39 -18.01 35.09
N PHE A 2 61.32 -17.45 34.49
CA PHE A 2 59.91 -17.82 34.69
C PHE A 2 59.40 -17.67 36.14
N ALA A 3 58.78 -16.52 36.43
CA ALA A 3 57.86 -16.37 37.55
C ALA A 3 56.47 -16.02 37.00
N LEU A 4 55.65 -17.06 36.84
CA LEU A 4 54.24 -16.95 36.47
C LEU A 4 53.50 -16.16 37.56
N SER A 5 53.04 -14.96 37.19
CA SER A 5 52.10 -14.16 37.98
C SER A 5 50.84 -14.99 38.24
N LYS A 6 50.72 -15.54 39.45
CA LYS A 6 49.54 -16.25 39.94
C LYS A 6 48.36 -15.28 39.92
N SER A 7 47.46 -15.43 38.95
CA SER A 7 46.18 -14.72 38.93
C SER A 7 45.40 -15.09 40.21
N SER A 8 45.05 -14.09 41.03
CA SER A 8 44.29 -14.29 42.27
C SER A 8 43.01 -15.09 42.01
N PRO A 9 42.65 -16.08 42.85
CA PRO A 9 41.49 -16.96 42.63
C PRO A 9 40.15 -16.22 42.54
N ILE A 10 40.12 -14.96 42.97
CA ILE A 10 38.95 -14.07 43.01
C ILE A 10 38.84 -13.21 41.73
N ALA A 11 39.92 -13.08 40.94
CA ALA A 11 39.94 -12.18 39.78
C ALA A 11 39.02 -12.65 38.64
N ALA A 12 38.97 -13.96 38.36
CA ALA A 12 38.12 -14.53 37.32
C ALA A 12 36.60 -14.39 37.61
N PRO A 13 36.08 -14.70 38.80
CA PRO A 13 34.66 -14.49 39.10
C PRO A 13 34.27 -13.00 39.16
N LEU A 14 35.15 -12.11 39.64
CA LEU A 14 34.92 -10.67 39.62
C LEU A 14 34.83 -10.11 38.20
N LEU A 15 35.72 -10.54 37.29
CA LEU A 15 35.66 -10.13 35.89
C LEU A 15 34.37 -10.60 35.20
N ARG A 16 33.93 -11.84 35.49
CA ARG A 16 32.65 -12.37 35.01
C ARG A 16 31.46 -11.55 35.54
N LEU A 17 31.46 -11.22 36.83
CA LEU A 17 30.42 -10.39 37.43
C LEU A 17 30.39 -8.99 36.80
N ALA A 18 31.56 -8.36 36.61
CA ALA A 18 31.66 -7.05 35.96
C ALA A 18 31.15 -7.09 34.51
N ALA A 19 31.48 -8.15 33.75
CA ALA A 19 30.97 -8.34 32.40
C ALA A 19 29.45 -8.52 32.37
N ILE A 20 28.88 -9.32 33.30
CA ILE A 20 27.42 -9.50 33.42
C ILE A 20 26.73 -8.18 33.76
N MET A 21 27.29 -7.40 34.70
CA MET A 21 26.75 -6.08 35.07
C MET A 21 26.81 -5.08 33.93
N LEU A 22 27.88 -5.08 33.14
CA LEU A 22 28.02 -4.23 31.96
C LEU A 22 26.99 -4.60 30.89
N ILE A 23 26.81 -5.90 30.61
CA ILE A 23 25.82 -6.39 29.64
C ILE A 23 24.40 -6.08 30.13
N ALA A 24 24.09 -6.35 31.39
CA ALA A 24 22.79 -6.03 31.97
C ALA A 24 22.50 -4.52 31.91
N GLY A 25 23.50 -3.69 32.22
CA GLY A 25 23.40 -2.24 32.07
C GLY A 25 23.14 -1.82 30.63
N LEU A 26 23.82 -2.41 29.65
CA LEU A 26 23.60 -2.14 28.22
C LEU A 26 22.20 -2.56 27.77
N VAL A 27 21.69 -3.71 28.24
CA VAL A 27 20.34 -4.21 27.90
C VAL A 27 19.27 -3.31 28.50
N VAL A 28 19.40 -2.91 29.77
CA VAL A 28 18.42 -2.03 30.43
C VAL A 28 18.46 -0.62 29.85
N PHE A 29 19.65 -0.05 29.68
CA PHE A 29 19.82 1.30 29.14
C PHE A 29 19.45 1.36 27.65
N GLY A 30 19.91 0.40 26.84
CA GLY A 30 19.57 0.28 25.43
C GLY A 30 18.09 -0.01 25.22
N GLY A 31 17.50 -0.93 26.00
CA GLY A 31 16.08 -1.22 25.97
C GLY A 31 15.23 0.01 26.35
N GLY A 32 15.63 0.75 27.38
CA GLY A 32 14.99 2.00 27.77
C GLY A 32 15.05 3.08 26.68
N LEU A 33 16.18 3.20 25.98
CA LEU A 33 16.32 4.12 24.84
C LEU A 33 15.42 3.72 23.67
N LEU A 34 15.28 2.43 23.37
CA LEU A 34 14.42 1.94 22.28
C LEU A 34 12.93 2.15 22.59
N ILE A 35 12.49 1.88 23.83
CA ILE A 35 11.11 2.16 24.25
C ILE A 35 10.84 3.66 24.18
N ARG A 36 11.77 4.48 24.69
CA ARG A 36 11.62 5.95 24.68
C ARG A 36 11.72 6.56 23.27
N SER A 37 12.40 5.92 22.34
CA SER A 37 12.49 6.39 20.96
C SER A 37 11.20 6.15 20.17
N GLY A 38 10.19 5.49 20.76
CA GLY A 38 8.93 5.18 20.09
C GLY A 38 9.10 4.22 18.91
N VAL A 39 10.22 3.49 18.83
CA VAL A 39 10.50 2.58 17.70
C VAL A 39 9.52 1.40 17.65
N PHE A 40 8.84 1.14 18.76
CA PHE A 40 7.80 0.12 18.90
C PHE A 40 6.39 0.72 18.94
N ASP A 41 6.25 2.05 18.92
CA ASP A 41 4.94 2.69 18.89
C ASP A 41 4.33 2.45 17.52
N SER A 42 3.19 1.76 17.50
CA SER A 42 2.41 1.59 16.27
C SER A 42 1.66 2.88 15.97
N PRO A 43 1.52 3.29 14.69
CA PRO A 43 0.77 4.49 14.38
C PRO A 43 -0.67 4.37 14.90
N PRO A 44 -1.29 5.48 15.33
CA PRO A 44 -2.68 5.45 15.80
C PRO A 44 -3.59 4.83 14.75
N GLY A 45 -4.46 3.89 15.14
CA GLY A 45 -5.33 3.16 14.20
C GLY A 45 -4.72 1.90 13.58
N ALA A 46 -3.43 1.61 13.77
CA ALA A 46 -2.77 0.46 13.16
C ALA A 46 -3.23 -0.89 13.73
N TYR A 47 -3.64 -0.92 15.00
CA TYR A 47 -4.21 -2.12 15.61
C TYR A 47 -5.55 -2.46 14.95
N GLU A 48 -6.40 -1.45 14.82
CA GLU A 48 -7.74 -1.51 14.27
C GLU A 48 -7.71 -1.88 12.79
N VAL A 49 -6.77 -1.32 12.01
CA VAL A 49 -6.55 -1.72 10.61
C VAL A 49 -6.20 -3.19 10.50
N ARG A 50 -5.26 -3.68 11.33
CA ARG A 50 -4.85 -5.09 11.31
C ARG A 50 -6.00 -6.03 11.68
N GLU A 51 -6.82 -5.65 12.66
CA GLU A 51 -8.02 -6.42 13.01
C GLU A 51 -9.04 -6.39 11.87
N GLY A 52 -9.24 -5.22 11.24
CA GLY A 52 -10.09 -5.04 10.06
C GLY A 52 -9.64 -5.90 8.88
N ASP A 53 -8.34 -6.01 8.61
CA ASP A 53 -7.77 -6.85 7.54
C ASP A 53 -8.02 -8.34 7.77
N ILE A 54 -7.95 -8.79 9.02
CA ILE A 54 -8.29 -10.17 9.41
C ILE A 54 -9.78 -10.42 9.16
N LEU A 55 -10.64 -9.54 9.63
CA LEU A 55 -12.09 -9.65 9.44
C LEU A 55 -12.49 -9.59 7.96
N LEU A 56 -11.79 -8.77 7.16
CA LEU A 56 -11.96 -8.69 5.72
C LEU A 56 -11.59 -10.02 5.03
N THR A 57 -10.52 -10.66 5.49
CA THR A 57 -10.10 -11.99 5.03
C THR A 57 -11.15 -13.04 5.37
N ASP A 58 -11.70 -12.98 6.59
CA ASP A 58 -12.75 -13.88 7.08
C ASP A 58 -14.13 -13.63 6.44
N GLY A 59 -14.27 -12.58 5.62
CA GLY A 59 -15.53 -12.19 4.97
C GLY A 59 -16.52 -11.49 5.90
N ALA A 60 -16.12 -11.14 7.12
CA ALA A 60 -16.90 -10.41 8.10
C ALA A 60 -16.88 -8.89 7.79
N TYR A 61 -17.45 -8.51 6.64
CA TYR A 61 -17.34 -7.15 6.11
C TYR A 61 -17.94 -6.06 7.01
N GLY A 62 -19.01 -6.38 7.76
CA GLY A 62 -19.60 -5.43 8.71
C GLY A 62 -18.64 -5.09 9.84
N ASP A 63 -18.08 -6.11 10.49
CA ASP A 63 -17.14 -5.95 11.59
C ASP A 63 -15.83 -5.30 11.11
N ALA A 64 -15.36 -5.66 9.91
CA ALA A 64 -14.21 -5.02 9.28
C ALA A 64 -14.43 -3.50 9.10
N LEU A 65 -15.62 -3.09 8.65
CA LEU A 65 -15.96 -1.67 8.51
C LEU A 65 -15.92 -0.93 9.83
N GLU A 66 -16.46 -1.52 10.91
CA GLU A 66 -16.39 -0.91 12.24
C GLU A 66 -14.94 -0.69 12.68
N ARG A 67 -14.06 -1.66 12.43
CA ARG A 67 -12.63 -1.52 12.77
C ARG A 67 -11.94 -0.44 11.93
N PHE A 68 -12.20 -0.39 10.63
CA PHE A 68 -11.64 0.68 9.80
C PHE A 68 -12.17 2.06 10.19
N GLU A 69 -13.43 2.18 10.61
CA GLU A 69 -13.99 3.45 11.12
C GLU A 69 -13.38 3.86 12.47
N ALA A 70 -13.10 2.91 13.35
CA ALA A 70 -12.35 3.16 14.57
C ALA A 70 -10.93 3.68 14.28
N ALA A 71 -10.23 3.06 13.31
CA ALA A 71 -8.92 3.52 12.86
C ALA A 71 -8.97 4.96 12.30
N ILE A 72 -9.97 5.27 11.47
CA ILE A 72 -10.17 6.62 10.89
C ILE A 72 -10.49 7.64 11.99
N THR A 73 -11.22 7.25 13.03
CA THR A 73 -11.52 8.13 14.16
C THR A 73 -10.25 8.49 14.95
N LEU A 74 -9.33 7.53 15.09
CA LEU A 74 -8.04 7.74 15.75
C LEU A 74 -7.06 8.55 14.89
N ALA A 75 -7.04 8.27 13.58
CA ALA A 75 -6.18 8.92 12.59
C ALA A 75 -6.94 9.17 11.28
N PRO A 76 -7.52 10.37 11.09
CA PRO A 76 -8.33 10.69 9.90
C PRO A 76 -7.58 10.59 8.57
N ASP A 77 -6.25 10.71 8.59
CA ASP A 77 -5.34 10.60 7.45
C ASP A 77 -4.72 9.19 7.28
N HIS A 78 -5.21 8.19 8.03
CA HIS A 78 -4.75 6.82 7.90
C HIS A 78 -5.26 6.17 6.59
N TYR A 79 -4.58 6.42 5.48
CA TYR A 79 -5.01 5.97 4.15
C TYR A 79 -5.20 4.44 4.04
N GLY A 80 -4.44 3.65 4.81
CA GLY A 80 -4.65 2.20 4.88
C GLY A 80 -6.05 1.82 5.40
N ALA A 81 -6.60 2.57 6.36
CA ALA A 81 -7.93 2.32 6.91
C ALA A 81 -9.02 2.71 5.90
N TRP A 82 -8.83 3.82 5.18
CA TRP A 82 -9.72 4.23 4.10
C TRP A 82 -9.73 3.23 2.94
N MET A 83 -8.56 2.68 2.58
CA MET A 83 -8.43 1.61 1.59
C MET A 83 -9.16 0.35 2.05
N GLY A 84 -8.90 -0.12 3.28
CA GLY A 84 -9.59 -1.27 3.86
C GLY A 84 -11.11 -1.10 3.89
N LYS A 85 -11.60 0.08 4.30
CA LYS A 85 -13.02 0.45 4.26
C LYS A 85 -13.59 0.36 2.84
N ALA A 86 -12.89 0.91 1.84
CA ALA A 86 -13.34 0.90 0.45
C ALA A 86 -13.43 -0.53 -0.12
N ILE A 87 -12.47 -1.40 0.24
CA ILE A 87 -12.48 -2.81 -0.15
C ILE A 87 -13.64 -3.54 0.55
N ALA A 88 -13.82 -3.35 1.86
CA ALA A 88 -14.92 -3.95 2.60
C ALA A 88 -16.30 -3.54 2.02
N LEU A 89 -16.49 -2.25 1.70
CA LEU A 89 -17.69 -1.73 1.04
C LEU A 89 -17.91 -2.35 -0.34
N THR A 90 -16.83 -2.53 -1.12
CA THR A 90 -16.89 -3.18 -2.43
C THR A 90 -17.39 -4.62 -2.30
N GLN A 91 -16.86 -5.38 -1.35
CA GLN A 91 -17.24 -6.78 -1.15
C GLN A 91 -18.61 -6.94 -0.49
N SER A 92 -19.05 -5.96 0.31
CA SER A 92 -20.39 -5.95 0.91
C SER A 92 -21.48 -5.40 -0.01
N GLY A 93 -21.18 -5.10 -1.29
CA GLY A 93 -22.17 -4.63 -2.27
C GLY A 93 -22.59 -3.17 -2.09
N ARG A 94 -21.74 -2.31 -1.53
CA ARG A 94 -21.96 -0.86 -1.34
C ARG A 94 -21.01 -0.04 -2.25
N PRO A 95 -21.15 -0.14 -3.59
CA PRO A 95 -20.17 0.37 -4.54
C PRO A 95 -20.04 1.91 -4.52
N ASP A 96 -21.13 2.65 -4.30
CA ASP A 96 -21.09 4.12 -4.31
C ASP A 96 -20.24 4.67 -3.15
N GLU A 97 -20.39 4.08 -1.97
CA GLU A 97 -19.60 4.46 -0.79
C GLU A 97 -18.14 4.02 -0.93
N ALA A 98 -17.89 2.86 -1.56
CA ALA A 98 -16.54 2.42 -1.88
C ALA A 98 -15.84 3.39 -2.84
N LEU A 99 -16.53 3.85 -3.89
CA LEU A 99 -16.02 4.85 -4.83
C LEU A 99 -15.66 6.17 -4.12
N ALA A 100 -16.49 6.61 -3.17
CA ALA A 100 -16.23 7.80 -2.38
C ALA A 100 -14.96 7.63 -1.52
N ALA A 101 -14.80 6.49 -0.86
CA ALA A 101 -13.63 6.19 -0.03
C ALA A 101 -12.33 6.12 -0.85
N PHE A 102 -12.33 5.41 -2.00
CA PHE A 102 -11.17 5.41 -2.89
C PHE A 102 -10.83 6.81 -3.41
N SER A 103 -11.85 7.58 -3.79
CA SER A 103 -11.66 8.94 -4.32
C SER A 103 -11.10 9.89 -3.27
N PHE A 104 -11.48 9.73 -1.99
CA PHE A 104 -10.89 10.47 -0.89
C PHE A 104 -9.38 10.21 -0.77
N VAL A 105 -8.94 8.94 -0.82
CA VAL A 105 -7.51 8.58 -0.76
C VAL A 105 -6.75 9.19 -1.94
N ILE A 106 -7.30 9.04 -3.15
CA ILE A 106 -6.69 9.57 -4.38
C ILE A 106 -6.52 11.08 -4.31
N ASP A 107 -7.54 11.80 -3.86
CA ASP A 107 -7.53 13.26 -3.77
C ASP A 107 -6.62 13.77 -2.64
N ALA A 108 -6.63 13.10 -1.48
CA ALA A 108 -5.78 13.46 -0.35
C ALA A 108 -4.29 13.27 -0.67
N ILE A 109 -3.92 12.10 -1.19
CA ILE A 109 -2.53 11.82 -1.58
C ILE A 109 -2.16 12.62 -2.83
N GLY A 110 -3.08 12.76 -3.80
CA GLY A 110 -2.88 13.56 -4.99
C GLY A 110 -2.52 15.01 -4.66
N ARG A 111 -3.23 15.64 -3.72
CA ARG A 111 -2.88 16.99 -3.22
C ARG A 111 -1.51 17.04 -2.56
N ARG A 112 -1.20 16.06 -1.69
CA ARG A 112 0.10 15.97 -1.02
C ARG A 112 1.24 15.91 -2.05
N LEU A 113 1.08 15.09 -3.08
CA LEU A 113 2.08 14.86 -4.12
C LEU A 113 2.11 15.95 -5.20
N ALA A 114 1.00 16.65 -5.47
CA ALA A 114 0.96 17.78 -6.39
C ALA A 114 1.83 18.95 -5.88
N GLY A 115 1.96 19.10 -4.56
CA GLY A 115 2.94 20.01 -3.95
C GLY A 115 4.41 19.64 -4.23
N ALA A 116 4.68 18.40 -4.68
CA ALA A 116 6.02 17.84 -4.91
C ALA A 116 6.42 17.71 -6.39
N ASN A 117 5.63 18.26 -7.33
CA ASN A 117 5.95 18.36 -8.77
C ASN A 117 6.27 17.00 -9.44
N ILE A 118 5.39 16.01 -9.30
CA ILE A 118 5.50 14.73 -10.02
C ILE A 118 5.12 14.93 -11.50
N PRO A 119 5.92 14.45 -12.48
CA PRO A 119 5.55 14.46 -13.89
C PRO A 119 4.25 13.67 -14.13
N GLY A 120 3.25 14.31 -14.76
CA GLY A 120 1.95 13.72 -15.06
C GLY A 120 0.80 14.37 -14.31
N ASP A 121 0.76 15.71 -14.35
CA ASP A 121 -0.31 16.63 -13.93
C ASP A 121 -1.68 16.00 -13.61
N VAL A 122 -2.11 16.16 -12.36
CA VAL A 122 -3.38 15.70 -11.74
C VAL A 122 -4.40 16.83 -11.65
N SER A 123 -4.39 17.82 -12.53
CA SER A 123 -5.34 18.94 -12.41
C SER A 123 -5.96 19.36 -13.74
N ARG A 124 -7.15 18.81 -13.97
CA ARG A 124 -8.18 19.22 -14.94
C ARG A 124 -7.93 18.85 -16.39
N GLY A 125 -8.91 18.14 -16.96
CA GLY A 125 -9.20 18.27 -18.38
C GLY A 125 -9.49 19.74 -18.74
N GLY A 126 -8.93 20.19 -19.87
CA GLY A 126 -9.30 21.45 -20.53
C GLY A 126 -8.25 22.56 -20.50
N ALA A 127 -7.55 22.69 -21.64
CA ALA A 127 -7.03 23.93 -22.26
C ALA A 127 -5.90 24.75 -21.60
N GLY A 128 -4.77 24.85 -22.34
CA GLY A 128 -3.89 26.03 -22.36
C GLY A 128 -2.39 25.73 -22.47
N PRO A 129 -1.68 26.12 -23.55
CA PRO A 129 -0.23 26.06 -23.58
C PRO A 129 0.34 27.34 -22.96
N GLY A 130 0.96 27.24 -21.79
CA GLY A 130 1.76 28.33 -21.25
C GLY A 130 1.82 28.39 -19.73
N ALA A 131 2.74 27.64 -19.14
CA ALA A 131 3.44 28.03 -17.90
C ALA A 131 4.60 27.05 -17.64
N SER A 132 5.68 27.22 -18.40
CA SER A 132 6.99 26.64 -18.09
C SER A 132 7.74 27.55 -17.12
N ALA A 133 8.50 26.91 -16.23
CA ALA A 133 9.68 27.44 -15.53
C ALA A 133 9.46 28.46 -14.38
N ALA A 134 9.35 27.94 -13.14
CA ALA A 134 10.05 28.51 -11.98
C ALA A 134 9.96 27.59 -10.75
N ARG A 135 11.05 26.85 -10.50
CA ARG A 135 11.59 26.33 -9.21
C ARG A 135 12.14 24.91 -9.34
N ALA A 136 13.19 24.80 -10.14
CA ALA A 136 14.21 23.80 -9.91
C ALA A 136 15.15 24.33 -8.82
N THR A 137 14.88 23.99 -7.56
CA THR A 137 15.85 24.13 -6.46
C THR A 137 15.96 22.79 -5.75
N ALA A 138 16.97 22.03 -6.15
CA ALA A 138 17.77 21.11 -5.33
C ALA A 138 17.11 20.51 -4.06
N SER A 139 16.33 19.44 -4.21
CA SER A 139 16.05 18.47 -3.13
C SER A 139 15.88 17.02 -3.62
N GLY A 140 16.24 16.75 -4.89
CA GLY A 140 15.82 15.58 -5.68
C GLY A 140 16.38 14.19 -5.30
N GLY A 141 16.60 13.88 -4.02
CA GLY A 141 17.04 12.56 -3.57
C GLY A 141 16.34 12.01 -2.33
N ALA A 142 15.98 12.86 -1.36
CA ALA A 142 15.36 12.42 -0.10
C ALA A 142 13.82 12.41 -0.20
N ASP A 143 13.24 13.49 -0.73
CA ASP A 143 11.78 13.65 -0.88
C ASP A 143 11.18 12.56 -1.79
N ALA A 144 11.93 12.15 -2.82
CA ALA A 144 11.49 11.11 -3.75
C ALA A 144 11.37 9.72 -3.09
N VAL A 145 12.21 9.44 -2.08
CA VAL A 145 12.19 8.19 -1.30
C VAL A 145 11.09 8.25 -0.23
N GLU A 146 10.87 9.41 0.38
CA GLU A 146 9.82 9.63 1.37
C GLU A 146 8.41 9.56 0.77
N ASP A 147 8.26 9.95 -0.51
CA ASP A 147 7.00 9.85 -1.26
C ASP A 147 6.75 8.48 -1.90
N ALA A 148 7.73 7.57 -1.91
CA ALA A 148 7.56 6.25 -2.53
C ALA A 148 6.39 5.44 -1.92
N PRO A 149 6.21 5.39 -0.58
CA PRO A 149 5.03 4.78 0.02
C PRO A 149 3.72 5.47 -0.41
N ALA A 150 3.71 6.80 -0.52
CA ALA A 150 2.52 7.55 -0.94
C ALA A 150 2.15 7.28 -2.40
N ARG A 151 3.15 7.20 -3.31
CA ARG A 151 2.94 6.82 -4.71
C ARG A 151 2.41 5.40 -4.84
N ALA A 152 2.92 4.46 -4.05
CA ALA A 152 2.46 3.08 -4.03
C ALA A 152 0.99 2.97 -3.56
N ILE A 153 0.63 3.68 -2.49
CA ILE A 153 -0.77 3.74 -2.00
C ILE A 153 -1.67 4.39 -3.06
N LEU A 154 -1.22 5.47 -3.70
CA LEU A 154 -1.99 6.13 -4.77
C LEU A 154 -2.20 5.19 -5.97
N ALA A 155 -1.17 4.46 -6.40
CA ALA A 155 -1.26 3.48 -7.46
C ALA A 155 -2.26 2.36 -7.12
N ALA A 156 -2.20 1.83 -5.89
CA ALA A 156 -3.15 0.84 -5.40
C ALA A 156 -4.59 1.38 -5.36
N ALA A 157 -4.80 2.60 -4.88
CA ALA A 157 -6.12 3.22 -4.85
C ALA A 157 -6.74 3.38 -6.25
N TYR A 158 -5.95 3.81 -7.24
CA TYR A 158 -6.41 3.84 -8.64
C TYR A 158 -6.70 2.42 -9.17
N ALA A 159 -5.84 1.44 -8.88
CA ALA A 159 -6.05 0.07 -9.32
C ALA A 159 -7.35 -0.53 -8.76
N ASP A 160 -7.59 -0.38 -7.45
CA ASP A 160 -8.76 -0.94 -6.78
C ASP A 160 -10.07 -0.23 -7.19
N ARG A 161 -10.02 1.10 -7.36
CA ARG A 161 -11.16 1.86 -7.91
C ARG A 161 -11.44 1.48 -9.36
N GLY A 162 -10.40 1.23 -10.16
CA GLY A 162 -10.51 0.71 -11.52
C GLY A 162 -11.17 -0.68 -11.55
N ILE A 163 -10.80 -1.57 -10.62
CA ILE A 163 -11.44 -2.88 -10.46
C ILE A 163 -12.93 -2.71 -10.14
N LEU A 164 -13.27 -1.78 -9.25
CA LEU A 164 -14.67 -1.47 -8.93
C LEU A 164 -15.43 -0.93 -10.15
N PHE A 165 -14.87 0.00 -10.93
CA PHE A 165 -15.49 0.48 -12.16
C PHE A 165 -15.70 -0.64 -13.19
N ASP A 166 -14.69 -1.51 -13.35
CA ASP A 166 -14.78 -2.68 -14.22
C ASP A 166 -15.93 -3.60 -13.77
N ARG A 167 -16.07 -3.80 -12.45
CA ARG A 167 -17.19 -4.53 -11.81
C ARG A 167 -18.56 -3.85 -11.97
N LEU A 168 -18.59 -2.55 -12.20
CA LEU A 168 -19.83 -1.79 -12.47
C LEU A 168 -20.14 -1.65 -13.97
N GLY A 169 -19.28 -2.15 -14.86
CA GLY A 169 -19.45 -1.97 -16.31
C GLY A 169 -19.01 -0.59 -16.82
N ARG A 170 -18.35 0.20 -15.98
CA ARG A 170 -17.83 1.54 -16.27
C ARG A 170 -16.42 1.44 -16.85
N TRP A 171 -16.32 0.84 -18.02
CA TRP A 171 -15.04 0.36 -18.57
C TRP A 171 -14.09 1.49 -18.99
N ASP A 172 -14.62 2.64 -19.42
CA ASP A 172 -13.82 3.81 -19.76
C ASP A 172 -13.14 4.38 -18.52
N GLU A 173 -13.87 4.53 -17.41
CA GLU A 173 -13.30 4.96 -16.13
C GLU A 173 -12.33 3.93 -15.57
N ALA A 174 -12.65 2.63 -15.69
CA ALA A 174 -11.77 1.55 -15.27
C ALA A 174 -10.41 1.62 -16.00
N LEU A 175 -10.44 1.78 -17.32
CA LEU A 175 -9.23 1.90 -18.13
C LEU A 175 -8.42 3.15 -17.78
N ALA A 176 -9.08 4.28 -17.53
CA ALA A 176 -8.41 5.51 -17.10
C ALA A 176 -7.68 5.32 -15.77
N ASP A 177 -8.34 4.71 -14.79
CA ASP A 177 -7.77 4.42 -13.48
C ASP A 177 -6.62 3.41 -13.57
N TYR A 178 -6.77 2.34 -14.36
CA TYR A 178 -5.68 1.37 -14.57
C TYR A 178 -4.45 2.00 -15.21
N ARG A 179 -4.62 2.86 -16.22
CA ARG A 179 -3.51 3.60 -16.83
C ARG A 179 -2.81 4.50 -15.81
N ARG A 180 -3.58 5.12 -14.92
CA ARG A 180 -3.02 5.98 -13.89
C ARG A 180 -2.23 5.18 -12.85
N ALA A 181 -2.76 4.04 -12.41
CA ALA A 181 -2.07 3.13 -11.51
C ALA A 181 -0.72 2.66 -12.10
N LEU A 182 -0.71 2.22 -13.36
CA LEU A 182 0.49 1.76 -14.05
C LEU A 182 1.54 2.87 -14.27
N ALA A 183 1.08 4.11 -14.47
CA ALA A 183 1.98 5.26 -14.63
C ALA A 183 2.64 5.68 -13.31
N LEU A 184 1.98 5.45 -12.18
CA LEU A 184 2.50 5.80 -10.86
C LEU A 184 3.49 4.75 -10.34
N ASP A 185 3.07 3.48 -10.35
CA ASP A 185 3.90 2.37 -9.94
C ASP A 185 3.47 1.09 -10.67
N ALA A 186 4.16 0.81 -11.78
CA ALA A 186 3.92 -0.41 -12.52
C ALA A 186 4.19 -1.67 -11.68
N SER A 187 5.07 -1.65 -10.68
CA SER A 187 5.48 -2.84 -9.91
C SER A 187 4.40 -3.33 -8.95
N VAL A 188 3.64 -2.40 -8.35
CA VAL A 188 2.50 -2.70 -7.45
C VAL A 188 1.33 -3.33 -8.21
N VAL A 189 1.21 -3.00 -9.49
CA VAL A 189 0.06 -3.27 -10.35
C VAL A 189 0.37 -4.38 -11.37
N SER A 190 1.65 -4.77 -11.47
CA SER A 190 2.17 -5.78 -12.38
C SER A 190 1.92 -7.21 -11.89
N PRO A 191 1.83 -8.17 -12.81
CA PRO A 191 1.70 -9.58 -12.45
C PRO A 191 2.91 -10.05 -11.61
N PRO A 192 2.70 -10.99 -10.67
CA PRO A 192 3.77 -11.54 -9.87
C PRO A 192 4.96 -12.02 -10.71
N GLY A 193 6.17 -11.82 -10.18
CA GLY A 193 7.41 -12.24 -10.81
C GLY A 193 7.46 -13.74 -11.09
N ILE A 194 8.40 -14.17 -11.93
CA ILE A 194 8.49 -15.55 -12.42
C ILE A 194 8.57 -16.60 -11.29
N VAL A 195 9.23 -16.27 -10.19
CA VAL A 195 9.34 -17.11 -9.00
C VAL A 195 7.97 -17.37 -8.35
N ALA A 196 7.16 -16.33 -8.18
CA ALA A 196 5.82 -16.46 -7.63
C ALA A 196 4.89 -17.25 -8.57
N ARG A 197 5.03 -17.07 -9.90
CA ARG A 197 4.26 -17.87 -10.88
C ARG A 197 4.57 -19.37 -10.79
N ILE A 198 5.85 -19.71 -10.59
CA ILE A 198 6.30 -21.10 -10.42
C ILE A 198 5.80 -21.68 -9.09
N LEU A 199 5.93 -20.94 -7.99
CA LEU A 199 5.52 -21.41 -6.66
C LEU A 199 4.00 -21.61 -6.52
N TYR A 200 3.20 -20.73 -7.12
CA TYR A 200 1.74 -20.79 -7.02
C TYR A 200 1.05 -21.47 -8.20
N GLY A 201 1.82 -22.05 -9.14
CA GLY A 201 1.29 -22.84 -10.26
C GLY A 201 0.42 -22.05 -11.25
N ASN A 202 0.48 -20.72 -11.22
CA ASN A 202 -0.33 -19.86 -12.09
C ASN A 202 0.58 -19.18 -13.11
N ALA A 203 0.69 -19.79 -14.30
CA ALA A 203 1.57 -19.32 -15.37
C ALA A 203 1.19 -17.93 -15.91
N HIS A 204 -0.07 -17.51 -15.71
CA HIS A 204 -0.64 -16.27 -16.26
C HIS A 204 -1.60 -15.61 -15.27
N PRO A 205 -1.14 -15.06 -14.13
CA PRO A 205 -2.02 -14.35 -13.21
C PRO A 205 -2.67 -13.16 -13.93
N SER A 206 -3.97 -12.96 -13.73
CA SER A 206 -4.65 -11.73 -14.14
C SER A 206 -4.00 -10.56 -13.38
N SER A 207 -3.63 -9.52 -14.11
CA SER A 207 -3.07 -8.29 -13.55
C SER A 207 -3.83 -7.12 -14.12
N VAL A 208 -3.83 -6.01 -13.39
CA VAL A 208 -4.43 -4.75 -13.84
C VAL A 208 -3.78 -4.30 -15.17
N ALA A 209 -2.47 -4.51 -15.36
CA ALA A 209 -1.79 -4.28 -16.64
C ALA A 209 -2.47 -5.00 -17.82
N ARG A 210 -2.66 -6.32 -17.71
CA ARG A 210 -3.30 -7.12 -18.76
C ARG A 210 -4.77 -6.75 -18.95
N ARG A 211 -5.48 -6.43 -17.87
CA ARG A 211 -6.87 -6.00 -17.97
C ARG A 211 -6.97 -4.65 -18.67
N ALA A 212 -6.06 -3.72 -18.40
CA ALA A 212 -5.98 -2.43 -19.09
C ALA A 212 -5.71 -2.59 -20.59
N GLU A 213 -4.77 -3.45 -20.97
CA GLU A 213 -4.49 -3.78 -22.38
C GLU A 213 -5.73 -4.36 -23.08
N TYR A 214 -6.40 -5.30 -22.42
CA TYR A 214 -7.62 -5.90 -22.94
C TYR A 214 -8.73 -4.87 -23.13
N LEU A 215 -9.03 -4.05 -22.11
CA LEU A 215 -10.04 -3.01 -22.20
C LEU A 215 -9.70 -1.98 -23.28
N ALA A 216 -8.42 -1.59 -23.42
CA ALA A 216 -8.00 -0.68 -24.47
C ALA A 216 -8.26 -1.25 -25.88
N HIS A 217 -7.99 -2.54 -26.08
CA HIS A 217 -8.29 -3.21 -27.34
C HIS A 217 -9.80 -3.28 -27.60
N GLN A 218 -10.60 -3.68 -26.61
CA GLN A 218 -12.05 -3.82 -26.76
C GLN A 218 -12.74 -2.48 -27.00
N LEU A 219 -12.32 -1.41 -26.32
CA LEU A 219 -12.87 -0.07 -26.51
C LEU A 219 -12.53 0.53 -27.87
N ALA A 220 -11.49 0.03 -28.56
CA ALA A 220 -11.17 0.41 -29.94
C ALA A 220 -12.10 -0.23 -30.98
N LEU A 221 -12.81 -1.31 -30.62
CA LEU A 221 -13.76 -1.98 -31.51
C LEU A 221 -15.11 -1.25 -31.56
N PRO A 222 -15.90 -1.41 -32.64
CA PRO A 222 -17.31 -1.03 -32.68
C PRO A 222 -18.08 -1.65 -31.52
N ALA A 223 -19.10 -0.96 -30.99
CA ALA A 223 -19.81 -1.37 -29.78
C ALA A 223 -20.38 -2.80 -29.85
N ASP A 224 -20.86 -3.22 -31.02
CA ASP A 224 -21.49 -4.52 -31.24
C ASP A 224 -20.48 -5.69 -31.23
N ASP A 225 -19.20 -5.40 -31.47
CA ASP A 225 -18.13 -6.41 -31.54
C ASP A 225 -17.36 -6.54 -30.20
N ARG A 226 -17.70 -5.71 -29.20
CA ARG A 226 -16.98 -5.69 -27.93
C ARG A 226 -17.37 -6.88 -27.06
N VAL A 227 -16.35 -7.56 -26.55
CA VAL A 227 -16.49 -8.53 -25.47
C VAL A 227 -15.87 -7.89 -24.23
N MET A 228 -16.71 -7.39 -23.32
CA MET A 228 -16.21 -6.69 -22.12
C MET A 228 -16.09 -7.63 -20.92
N ARG A 229 -16.92 -8.67 -20.89
CA ARG A 229 -16.99 -9.66 -19.84
C ARG A 229 -17.25 -11.04 -20.40
N ILE A 230 -16.74 -12.03 -19.68
CA ILE A 230 -17.02 -13.43 -19.93
C ILE A 230 -17.52 -13.99 -18.61
N PRO A 231 -18.85 -14.00 -18.37
CA PRO A 231 -19.43 -14.30 -17.06
C PRO A 231 -18.88 -15.58 -16.42
N ASP A 232 -18.65 -16.62 -17.21
CA ASP A 232 -18.11 -17.91 -16.75
C ASP A 232 -16.67 -17.84 -16.25
N ILE A 233 -15.85 -16.95 -16.83
CA ILE A 233 -14.46 -16.74 -16.41
C ILE A 233 -14.42 -15.76 -15.23
N ASP A 234 -15.21 -14.70 -15.30
CA ASP A 234 -15.29 -13.67 -14.26
C ASP A 234 -15.79 -14.27 -12.94
N ALA A 235 -16.77 -15.19 -12.99
CA ALA A 235 -17.25 -15.91 -11.81
C ALA A 235 -16.21 -16.87 -11.20
N ARG A 236 -15.21 -17.32 -11.97
CA ARG A 236 -14.12 -18.19 -11.49
C ARG A 236 -12.98 -17.41 -10.85
N GLN A 237 -12.87 -16.10 -11.12
CA GLN A 237 -11.89 -15.24 -10.46
C GLN A 237 -12.34 -15.03 -9.00
N ARG A 238 -11.67 -15.69 -8.05
CA ARG A 238 -11.97 -15.55 -6.62
C ARG A 238 -11.75 -14.10 -6.18
N MET A 239 -12.77 -13.47 -5.59
CA MET A 239 -12.73 -12.07 -5.18
C MET A 239 -11.77 -11.78 -4.01
N HIS A 240 -11.48 -12.79 -3.18
CA HIS A 240 -10.48 -12.79 -2.11
C HIS A 240 -10.34 -14.24 -1.60
N LYS A 241 -9.21 -14.60 -0.98
CA LYS A 241 -9.01 -15.93 -0.38
C LYS A 241 -9.52 -15.84 1.07
N PRO A 242 -10.40 -16.73 1.55
CA PRO A 242 -10.62 -16.88 2.98
C PRO A 242 -9.34 -17.41 3.66
#